data_AF-A0A932JNE1-F1
#
_entry.id   AF-A0A932JNE1-F1
#
_cell.length_a   1.000
_cell.length_b   1.000
_cell.length_c   1.000
_cell.angle_alpha   90.00
_cell.angle_beta   90.00
_cell.angle_gamma   90.00
#
_symmetry.space_group_name_H-M   'P 1'
#
loop_
_entity.id
_entity.type
_entity.pdbx_description
1 polymer ?
#
loop_
_entity_poly.entity_id
_entity_poly.type
_entity_poly.pdbx_seq_one_letter_code
_entity_poly.pdbx_strand_id
1 'polypeptide(L)'
;MNFLTTALRLRARGMGWFRTPIFVWSIVSASIIILLATSVVASSLIMVILDRTLGTTFFDAARGGNALLYQHLFWYYSHPAVYIMILPAFGVVLELLPVYARKPLFAYPVAAVSFLAIVLLSFVVWAHHLFTSGMWDALNIPFMVTTELISVPTGAVFLSALGTLWEGRVRLRTPMLFALGVLVNFLIGGLTGIFLADVPTDLHFHDTWFVMAHFHFTIVGGTIFAFFAGFYHWYPKITGRMLHEGLGRAHFALFMAGFNLVFIPMFWLGAHGMRRRVADYPAEMAPAQLWISLASLVVAASALVFVYNVVRSRLKGESAGADPWHARTLEWRTPSPPPHGNFEQAPEVTEPPYAYGA
;
A
#
# COMPACT_ATOMS: atom_id res chain seq x y z
N MET A 1 -6.88 -15.58 8.98
CA MET A 1 -7.67 -16.84 8.87
C MET A 1 -8.87 -16.70 7.96
N ASN A 2 -9.87 -15.85 8.26
CA ASN A 2 -11.12 -15.78 7.49
C ASN A 2 -10.94 -15.66 5.97
N PHE A 3 -10.23 -14.63 5.49
CA PHE A 3 -10.04 -14.41 4.04
C PHE A 3 -9.30 -15.55 3.32
N LEU A 4 -8.35 -16.21 3.98
CA LEU A 4 -7.65 -17.38 3.41
C LEU A 4 -8.62 -18.54 3.22
N THR A 5 -9.40 -18.87 4.25
CA THR A 5 -10.40 -19.94 4.17
C THR A 5 -11.43 -19.63 3.08
N THR A 6 -11.91 -18.39 3.01
CA THR A 6 -12.85 -17.94 1.97
C THR A 6 -12.26 -18.12 0.57
N ALA A 7 -11.05 -17.65 0.31
CA ALA A 7 -10.42 -17.78 -1.01
C ALA A 7 -10.14 -19.25 -1.38
N LEU A 8 -9.82 -20.10 -0.40
CA LEU A 8 -9.54 -21.52 -0.64
C LEU A 8 -10.81 -22.35 -0.88
N ARG A 9 -11.89 -22.05 -0.15
CA ARG A 9 -13.05 -22.95 -0.04
C ARG A 9 -14.34 -22.41 -0.67
N LEU A 10 -14.46 -21.09 -0.87
CA LEU A 10 -15.71 -20.45 -1.30
C LEU A 10 -15.61 -19.81 -2.70
N ARG A 11 -14.67 -20.27 -3.54
CA ARG A 11 -14.61 -19.86 -4.95
C ARG A 11 -15.77 -20.45 -5.74
N ALA A 12 -16.30 -19.65 -6.66
CA ALA A 12 -17.33 -20.06 -7.61
C ALA A 12 -16.86 -21.24 -8.48
N ARG A 13 -17.81 -22.04 -8.97
CA ARG A 13 -17.51 -23.15 -9.88
C ARG A 13 -16.79 -22.63 -11.12
N GLY A 14 -15.72 -23.30 -11.55
CA GLY A 14 -14.90 -22.89 -12.69
C GLY A 14 -13.87 -21.79 -12.39
N MET A 15 -13.91 -21.15 -11.21
CA MET A 15 -12.93 -20.14 -10.79
C MET A 15 -11.67 -20.81 -10.22
N GLY A 16 -10.80 -21.29 -11.11
CA GLY A 16 -9.44 -21.70 -10.74
C GLY A 16 -8.58 -20.52 -10.24
N TRP A 17 -7.41 -20.82 -9.69
CA TRP A 17 -6.46 -19.81 -9.18
C TRP A 17 -6.05 -18.76 -10.24
N PHE A 18 -5.85 -19.17 -11.49
CA PHE A 18 -5.53 -18.26 -12.58
C PHE A 18 -6.75 -17.61 -13.26
N ARG A 19 -7.97 -17.82 -12.72
CA ARG A 19 -9.20 -17.09 -13.10
C ARG A 19 -9.75 -16.23 -11.96
N THR A 20 -9.04 -16.17 -10.85
CA THR A 20 -9.41 -15.37 -9.68
C THR A 20 -8.97 -13.91 -9.91
N PRO A 21 -9.73 -12.87 -9.55
CA PRO A 21 -9.26 -11.49 -9.70
C PRO A 21 -7.93 -11.23 -8.96
N ILE A 22 -7.06 -10.38 -9.53
CA ILE A 22 -5.74 -10.06 -8.97
C ILE A 22 -5.85 -9.41 -7.59
N PHE A 23 -6.92 -8.66 -7.33
CA PHE A 23 -7.19 -8.13 -6.01
C PHE A 23 -7.32 -9.24 -4.96
N VAL A 24 -7.98 -10.36 -5.27
CA VAL A 24 -8.11 -11.48 -4.32
C VAL A 24 -6.75 -12.14 -4.04
N TRP A 25 -5.87 -12.27 -5.05
CA TRP A 25 -4.49 -12.73 -4.81
C TRP A 25 -3.75 -11.83 -3.83
N SER A 26 -3.89 -10.51 -3.98
CA SER A 26 -3.27 -9.57 -3.05
C SER A 26 -3.78 -9.71 -1.61
N ILE A 27 -5.07 -9.96 -1.43
CA ILE A 27 -5.70 -10.19 -0.12
C ILE A 27 -5.25 -11.53 0.48
N VAL A 28 -5.12 -12.58 -0.33
CA VAL A 28 -4.56 -13.87 0.09
C VAL A 28 -3.12 -13.66 0.58
N SER A 29 -2.28 -12.98 -0.19
CA SER A 29 -0.89 -12.71 0.17
C SER A 29 -0.76 -11.92 1.47
N ALA A 30 -1.51 -10.80 1.60
CA ALA A 30 -1.55 -10.04 2.85
C ALA A 30 -2.05 -10.88 4.03
N SER A 31 -3.04 -11.75 3.82
CA SER A 31 -3.59 -12.61 4.87
C SER A 31 -2.63 -13.70 5.34
N ILE A 32 -1.74 -14.20 4.46
CA ILE A 32 -0.65 -15.12 4.85
C ILE A 32 0.31 -14.39 5.79
N ILE A 33 0.71 -13.18 5.44
CA ILE A 33 1.63 -12.38 6.28
C ILE A 33 0.99 -12.09 7.63
N ILE A 34 -0.26 -11.61 7.67
CA ILE A 34 -0.99 -11.36 8.93
C ILE A 34 -0.97 -12.61 9.81
N LEU A 35 -1.28 -13.78 9.23
CA LEU A 35 -1.38 -15.03 9.97
C LEU A 35 -0.03 -15.42 10.62
N LEU A 36 1.07 -15.28 9.89
CA LEU A 36 2.38 -15.75 10.32
C LEU A 36 3.15 -14.74 11.19
N ALA A 37 2.99 -13.43 10.95
CA ALA A 37 3.80 -12.40 11.60
C ALA A 37 3.17 -11.84 12.88
N THR A 38 1.84 -11.75 12.97
CA THR A 38 1.15 -11.01 14.06
C THR A 38 1.42 -11.59 15.46
N SER A 39 1.63 -12.89 15.56
CA SER A 39 1.95 -13.55 16.84
C SER A 39 3.30 -13.09 17.43
N VAL A 40 4.24 -12.64 16.59
CA VAL A 40 5.57 -12.20 17.04
C VAL A 40 5.49 -10.86 17.75
N VAL A 41 4.76 -9.88 17.19
CA VAL A 41 4.55 -8.59 17.88
C VAL A 41 3.66 -8.72 19.11
N ALA A 42 2.69 -9.64 19.09
CA ALA A 42 1.90 -9.93 20.28
C ALA A 42 2.79 -10.47 21.41
N SER A 43 3.71 -11.38 21.10
CA SER A 43 4.69 -11.90 22.06
C SER A 43 5.61 -10.79 22.60
N SER A 44 6.15 -9.92 21.74
CA SER A 44 7.01 -8.83 22.20
C SER A 44 6.27 -7.82 23.08
N LEU A 45 5.01 -7.51 22.76
CA LEU A 45 4.16 -6.66 23.59
C LEU A 45 3.89 -7.29 24.96
N ILE A 46 3.58 -8.59 25.01
CA ILE A 46 3.40 -9.32 26.27
C ILE A 46 4.69 -9.26 27.10
N MET A 47 5.84 -9.51 26.50
CA MET A 47 7.15 -9.43 27.19
C MET A 47 7.39 -8.03 27.78
N VAL A 48 7.09 -6.95 27.04
CA VAL A 48 7.19 -5.58 27.57
C VAL A 48 6.22 -5.36 28.73
N ILE A 49 4.99 -5.85 28.64
CA ILE A 49 4.00 -5.72 29.73
C ILE A 49 4.51 -6.46 30.97
N LEU A 50 5.03 -7.68 30.83
CA LEU A 50 5.58 -8.47 31.93
C LEU A 50 6.78 -7.77 32.58
N ASP A 51 7.70 -7.19 31.79
CA ASP A 51 8.84 -6.44 32.32
C ASP A 51 8.36 -5.24 33.15
N ARG A 52 7.30 -4.56 32.70
CA ARG A 52 6.76 -3.37 33.35
C ARG A 52 5.85 -3.66 34.56
N THR A 53 5.25 -4.84 34.64
CA THR A 53 4.19 -5.13 35.62
C THR A 53 4.54 -6.25 36.59
N LEU A 54 5.20 -7.30 36.12
CA LEU A 54 5.57 -8.47 36.93
C LEU A 54 7.07 -8.55 37.24
N GLY A 55 7.85 -7.58 36.76
CA GLY A 55 9.27 -7.45 37.08
C GLY A 55 10.17 -8.46 36.38
N THR A 56 9.70 -9.08 35.28
CA THR A 56 10.56 -9.83 34.36
C THR A 56 11.61 -8.90 33.73
N THR A 57 12.57 -9.48 33.03
CA THR A 57 13.77 -8.76 32.55
C THR A 57 14.14 -9.12 31.13
N PHE A 58 13.18 -9.34 30.25
CA PHE A 58 13.44 -9.73 28.87
C PHE A 58 14.32 -8.71 28.13
N PHE A 59 14.07 -7.41 28.34
CA PHE A 59 14.73 -6.34 27.59
C PHE A 59 15.63 -5.44 28.46
N ASP A 60 15.71 -5.68 29.78
CA ASP A 60 16.55 -4.92 30.71
C ASP A 60 17.99 -5.45 30.73
N ALA A 61 18.89 -4.76 30.04
CA ALA A 61 20.31 -5.12 29.98
C ALA A 61 21.00 -5.14 31.34
N ALA A 62 20.58 -4.32 32.31
CA ALA A 62 21.17 -4.30 33.65
C ALA A 62 20.82 -5.57 34.46
N ARG A 63 19.78 -6.29 34.05
CA ARG A 63 19.30 -7.52 34.70
C ARG A 63 19.41 -8.75 33.78
N GLY A 64 20.31 -8.70 32.78
CA GLY A 64 20.63 -9.82 31.88
C GLY A 64 19.72 -9.97 30.66
N GLY A 65 18.80 -9.04 30.43
CA GLY A 65 17.98 -8.94 29.21
C GLY A 65 18.73 -8.34 28.02
N ASN A 66 18.05 -8.23 26.87
CA ASN A 66 18.64 -7.67 25.66
C ASN A 66 17.70 -6.66 24.99
N ALA A 67 18.06 -5.38 24.99
CA ALA A 67 17.28 -4.33 24.35
C ALA A 67 17.20 -4.48 22.81
N LEU A 68 18.22 -5.05 22.16
CA LEU A 68 18.19 -5.34 20.71
C LEU A 68 17.21 -6.47 20.37
N LEU A 69 16.97 -7.41 21.29
CA LEU A 69 15.97 -8.47 21.08
C LEU A 69 14.59 -7.86 20.82
N TYR A 70 14.22 -6.80 21.55
CA TYR A 70 12.96 -6.09 21.29
C TYR A 70 12.90 -5.57 19.85
N GLN A 71 13.97 -4.94 19.37
CA GLN A 71 14.03 -4.40 18.01
C GLN A 71 13.90 -5.51 16.96
N HIS A 72 14.60 -6.64 17.13
CA HIS A 72 14.47 -7.79 16.23
C HIS A 72 13.03 -8.31 16.21
N LEU A 73 12.38 -8.52 17.37
CA LEU A 73 11.00 -9.02 17.43
C LEU A 73 10.00 -8.01 16.84
N PHE A 74 10.17 -6.72 17.16
CA PHE A 74 9.31 -5.65 16.66
C PHE A 74 9.41 -5.54 15.15
N TRP A 75 10.63 -5.51 14.59
CA TRP A 75 10.83 -5.36 13.15
C TRP A 75 10.55 -6.63 12.37
N TYR A 76 10.76 -7.82 12.96
CA TYR A 76 10.34 -9.09 12.38
C TYR A 76 8.85 -9.10 12.02
N TYR A 77 8.01 -8.43 12.80
CA TYR A 77 6.62 -8.16 12.41
C TYR A 77 6.46 -6.91 11.56
N SER A 78 7.02 -5.79 12.00
CA SER A 78 6.68 -4.46 11.48
C SER A 78 7.15 -4.26 10.04
N HIS A 79 8.19 -4.97 9.60
CA HIS A 79 8.56 -4.97 8.20
C HIS A 79 7.57 -5.78 7.33
N PRO A 80 7.21 -7.04 7.65
CA PRO A 80 6.08 -7.69 7.01
C PRO A 80 4.78 -6.86 7.03
N ALA A 81 4.53 -6.10 8.10
CA ALA A 81 3.33 -5.27 8.22
C ALA A 81 3.22 -4.21 7.12
N VAL A 82 4.32 -3.65 6.61
CA VAL A 82 4.24 -2.72 5.47
C VAL A 82 3.79 -3.42 4.19
N TYR A 83 4.08 -4.71 4.02
CA TYR A 83 3.56 -5.49 2.89
C TYR A 83 2.10 -5.88 3.04
N ILE A 84 1.62 -6.06 4.27
CA ILE A 84 0.18 -6.21 4.56
C ILE A 84 -0.59 -4.99 4.05
N MET A 85 0.02 -3.79 4.12
CA MET A 85 -0.58 -2.54 3.65
C MET A 85 -0.45 -2.36 2.13
N ILE A 86 0.72 -2.63 1.55
CA ILE A 86 0.97 -2.33 0.13
C ILE A 86 0.45 -3.39 -0.85
N LEU A 87 0.41 -4.68 -0.46
CA LEU A 87 -0.07 -5.73 -1.37
C LEU A 87 -1.53 -5.49 -1.78
N PRO A 88 -2.47 -5.24 -0.84
CA PRO A 88 -3.85 -4.88 -1.22
C PRO A 88 -3.92 -3.62 -2.08
N ALA A 89 -3.07 -2.63 -1.81
CA ALA A 89 -2.99 -1.41 -2.62
C ALA A 89 -2.60 -1.70 -4.08
N PHE A 90 -1.59 -2.55 -4.30
CA PHE A 90 -1.24 -3.03 -5.64
C PHE A 90 -2.37 -3.85 -6.27
N GLY A 91 -3.04 -4.70 -5.49
CA GLY A 91 -4.22 -5.44 -5.94
C GLY A 91 -5.31 -4.51 -6.46
N VAL A 92 -5.63 -3.44 -5.73
CA VAL A 92 -6.60 -2.42 -6.16
C VAL A 92 -6.14 -1.76 -7.46
N VAL A 93 -4.88 -1.30 -7.55
CA VAL A 93 -4.39 -0.66 -8.78
C VAL A 93 -4.50 -1.63 -9.96
N LEU A 94 -3.99 -2.85 -9.83
CA LEU A 94 -4.04 -3.86 -10.90
C LEU A 94 -5.47 -4.32 -11.24
N GLU A 95 -6.44 -4.20 -10.32
CA GLU A 95 -7.86 -4.44 -10.59
C GLU A 95 -8.47 -3.31 -11.45
N LEU A 96 -8.09 -2.08 -11.14
CA LEU A 96 -8.64 -0.88 -11.77
C LEU A 96 -8.04 -0.62 -13.15
N LEU A 97 -6.74 -0.84 -13.36
CA LEU A 97 -6.09 -0.54 -14.64
C LEU A 97 -6.78 -1.22 -15.83
N PRO A 98 -7.12 -2.52 -15.81
CA PRO A 98 -7.88 -3.17 -16.87
C PRO A 98 -9.24 -2.52 -17.16
N VAL A 99 -9.98 -2.16 -16.10
CA VAL A 99 -11.31 -1.54 -16.21
C VAL A 99 -11.24 -0.21 -16.96
N TYR A 100 -10.25 0.62 -16.63
CA TYR A 100 -10.12 1.97 -17.18
C TYR A 100 -9.27 2.04 -18.45
N ALA A 101 -8.38 1.09 -18.69
CA ALA A 101 -7.61 0.96 -19.94
C ALA A 101 -8.33 0.12 -21.02
N ARG A 102 -9.42 -0.58 -20.66
CA ARG A 102 -10.18 -1.49 -21.55
C ARG A 102 -9.30 -2.58 -22.17
N LYS A 103 -8.33 -3.08 -21.41
CA LYS A 103 -7.36 -4.09 -21.83
C LYS A 103 -7.22 -5.14 -20.72
N PRO A 104 -7.01 -6.43 -21.04
CA PRO A 104 -6.67 -7.43 -20.03
C PRO A 104 -5.45 -7.03 -19.19
N LEU A 105 -5.38 -7.53 -17.95
CA LEU A 105 -4.20 -7.34 -17.12
C LEU A 105 -2.99 -8.03 -17.76
N PHE A 106 -2.00 -7.24 -18.15
CA PHE A 106 -0.76 -7.73 -18.74
C PHE A 106 0.01 -8.59 -17.74
N ALA A 107 0.55 -9.72 -18.22
CA ALA A 107 1.34 -10.66 -17.42
C ALA A 107 0.69 -11.09 -16.08
N TYR A 108 -0.65 -11.22 -16.04
CA TYR A 108 -1.40 -11.57 -14.83
C TYR A 108 -0.78 -12.71 -13.98
N PRO A 109 -0.34 -13.86 -14.54
CA PRO A 109 0.28 -14.92 -13.74
C PRO A 109 1.57 -14.47 -13.05
N VAL A 110 2.38 -13.64 -13.73
CA VAL A 110 3.62 -13.09 -13.18
C VAL A 110 3.31 -12.15 -12.02
N ALA A 111 2.31 -11.28 -12.16
CA ALA A 111 1.87 -10.40 -11.07
C ALA A 111 1.39 -11.19 -9.84
N ALA A 112 0.58 -12.23 -10.04
CA ALA A 112 0.08 -13.08 -8.97
C ALA A 112 1.21 -13.82 -8.22
N VAL A 113 2.15 -14.43 -8.96
CA VAL A 113 3.32 -15.09 -8.36
C VAL A 113 4.24 -14.10 -7.65
N SER A 114 4.38 -12.88 -8.19
CA SER A 114 5.19 -11.82 -7.57
C SER A 114 4.65 -11.41 -6.20
N PHE A 115 3.33 -11.41 -5.99
CA PHE A 115 2.77 -11.20 -4.65
C PHE A 115 3.20 -12.29 -3.66
N LEU A 116 3.27 -13.55 -4.08
CA LEU A 116 3.74 -14.64 -3.22
C LEU A 116 5.25 -14.56 -2.96
N ALA A 117 6.04 -14.13 -3.95
CA ALA A 117 7.46 -13.89 -3.77
C ALA A 117 7.72 -12.77 -2.74
N ILE A 118 6.93 -11.69 -2.77
CA ILE A 118 6.98 -10.61 -1.76
C ILE A 118 6.62 -11.17 -0.38
N VAL A 119 5.62 -12.04 -0.27
CA VAL A 119 5.29 -12.71 1.02
C VAL A 119 6.49 -13.45 1.57
N LEU A 120 7.13 -14.31 0.78
CA LEU A 120 8.31 -15.07 1.22
C LEU A 120 9.44 -14.15 1.68
N LEU A 121 9.81 -13.19 0.83
CA LEU A 121 10.92 -12.28 1.09
C LEU A 121 10.65 -11.36 2.30
N SER A 122 9.39 -11.01 2.57
CA SER A 122 9.02 -10.12 3.69
C SER A 122 9.54 -10.61 5.06
N PHE A 123 9.72 -11.92 5.23
CA PHE A 123 10.20 -12.53 6.48
C PHE A 123 11.72 -12.59 6.61
N VAL A 124 12.49 -12.17 5.61
CA VAL A 124 13.97 -12.28 5.60
C VAL A 124 14.68 -10.95 5.37
N VAL A 125 14.00 -9.82 5.62
CA VAL A 125 14.52 -8.47 5.30
C VAL A 125 14.44 -7.49 6.48
N TRP A 126 13.82 -7.88 7.60
CA TRP A 126 13.49 -6.94 8.68
C TRP A 126 14.70 -6.21 9.29
N ALA A 127 15.89 -6.81 9.26
CA ALA A 127 17.04 -6.27 9.95
C ALA A 127 17.66 -5.05 9.24
N HIS A 128 17.20 -4.66 8.05
CA HIS A 128 17.58 -3.36 7.48
C HIS A 128 17.12 -2.18 8.34
N HIS A 129 16.13 -2.36 9.22
CA HIS A 129 15.75 -1.33 10.21
C HIS A 129 16.77 -1.19 11.34
N LEU A 130 17.79 -2.07 11.39
CA LEU A 130 18.73 -2.21 12.49
C LEU A 130 20.19 -1.95 12.07
N PHE A 131 20.46 -1.48 10.85
CA PHE A 131 21.83 -1.27 10.35
C PHE A 131 22.68 -0.34 11.23
N THR A 132 22.05 0.57 11.98
CA THR A 132 22.73 1.49 12.91
C THR A 132 22.54 1.13 14.39
N SER A 133 21.92 -0.02 14.68
CA SER A 133 21.56 -0.42 16.05
C SER A 133 22.71 -1.06 16.85
N GLY A 134 23.81 -1.43 16.19
CA GLY A 134 24.87 -2.26 16.78
C GLY A 134 24.55 -3.76 16.75
N MET A 135 23.63 -4.20 15.88
CA MET A 135 23.46 -5.62 15.58
C MET A 135 24.74 -6.24 15.00
N TRP A 136 24.87 -7.56 15.03
CA TRP A 136 26.07 -8.24 14.53
C TRP A 136 26.36 -7.90 13.06
N ASP A 137 27.53 -7.30 12.80
CA ASP A 137 27.90 -6.75 11.48
C ASP A 137 27.82 -7.76 10.33
N ALA A 138 28.02 -9.05 10.62
CA ALA A 138 27.90 -10.11 9.61
C ALA A 138 26.48 -10.23 9.01
N LEU A 139 25.46 -9.65 9.68
CA LEU A 139 24.08 -9.61 9.19
C LEU A 139 23.84 -8.44 8.21
N ASN A 140 24.69 -7.41 8.18
CA ASN A 140 24.47 -6.23 7.34
C ASN A 140 24.34 -6.59 5.85
N ILE A 141 25.33 -7.28 5.29
CA ILE A 141 25.35 -7.64 3.85
C ILE A 141 24.21 -8.60 3.46
N PRO A 142 23.94 -9.70 4.20
CA PRO A 142 22.79 -10.56 3.90
C PRO A 142 21.45 -9.82 3.88
N PHE A 143 21.21 -8.93 4.85
CA PHE A 143 19.96 -8.16 4.93
C PHE A 143 19.88 -7.06 3.87
N MET A 144 21.00 -6.46 3.47
CA MET A 144 21.07 -5.55 2.33
C MET A 144 20.62 -6.23 1.04
N VAL A 145 21.25 -7.36 0.68
CA VAL A 145 20.96 -8.10 -0.56
C VAL A 145 19.52 -8.61 -0.60
N THR A 146 19.03 -9.19 0.50
CA THR A 146 17.65 -9.69 0.56
C THR A 146 16.63 -8.56 0.48
N THR A 147 16.94 -7.39 1.04
CA THR A 147 16.07 -6.20 0.96
C THR A 147 16.01 -5.68 -0.47
N GLU A 148 17.15 -5.55 -1.15
CA GLU A 148 17.19 -5.14 -2.55
C GLU A 148 16.45 -6.13 -3.45
N LEU A 149 16.48 -7.42 -3.14
CA LEU A 149 15.80 -8.46 -3.91
C LEU A 149 14.28 -8.29 -3.94
N ILE A 150 13.66 -7.60 -2.96
CA ILE A 150 12.24 -7.22 -2.98
C ILE A 150 11.89 -6.38 -4.22
N SER A 151 12.84 -5.60 -4.74
CA SER A 151 12.62 -4.76 -5.91
C SER A 151 12.28 -5.55 -7.17
N VAL A 152 12.72 -6.81 -7.27
CA VAL A 152 12.49 -7.68 -8.44
C VAL A 152 11.01 -8.06 -8.59
N PRO A 153 10.35 -8.74 -7.62
CA PRO A 153 8.93 -9.04 -7.75
C PRO A 153 8.07 -7.77 -7.73
N THR A 154 8.47 -6.72 -7.00
CA THR A 154 7.76 -5.43 -7.03
C THR A 154 7.85 -4.78 -8.42
N GLY A 155 9.00 -4.84 -9.07
CA GLY A 155 9.22 -4.39 -10.45
C GLY A 155 8.36 -5.17 -11.45
N ALA A 156 8.21 -6.49 -11.28
CA ALA A 156 7.34 -7.30 -12.12
C ALA A 156 5.85 -6.91 -11.99
N VAL A 157 5.39 -6.58 -10.78
CA VAL A 157 4.04 -5.99 -10.55
C VAL A 157 3.91 -4.65 -11.28
N PHE A 158 4.92 -3.79 -11.21
CA PHE A 158 4.95 -2.50 -11.91
C PHE A 158 4.93 -2.64 -13.43
N LEU A 159 5.72 -3.56 -13.99
CA LEU A 159 5.72 -3.85 -15.43
C LEU A 159 4.37 -4.40 -15.88
N SER A 160 3.70 -5.18 -15.04
CA SER A 160 2.32 -5.65 -15.30
C SER A 160 1.34 -4.47 -15.38
N ALA A 161 1.47 -3.48 -14.49
CA ALA A 161 0.69 -2.25 -14.54
C ALA A 161 0.95 -1.46 -15.83
N LEU A 162 2.23 -1.22 -16.17
CA LEU A 162 2.62 -0.47 -17.37
C LEU A 162 2.19 -1.16 -18.66
N GLY A 163 2.38 -2.48 -18.77
CA GLY A 163 1.94 -3.26 -19.92
C GLY A 163 0.41 -3.30 -20.10
N THR A 164 -0.34 -3.14 -19.02
CA THR A 164 -1.82 -3.01 -19.06
C THR A 164 -2.25 -1.66 -19.60
N LEU A 165 -1.46 -0.61 -19.36
CA LEU A 165 -1.71 0.74 -19.90
C LEU A 165 -1.27 0.90 -21.34
N TRP A 166 -0.18 0.22 -21.72
CA TRP A 166 0.36 0.24 -23.07
C TRP A 166 -0.71 -0.12 -24.10
N GLU A 167 -0.91 0.73 -25.11
CA GLU A 167 -1.94 0.58 -26.16
C GLU A 167 -3.39 0.46 -25.64
N GLY A 168 -3.64 0.73 -24.36
CA GLY A 168 -4.98 0.76 -23.79
C GLY A 168 -5.75 2.03 -24.16
N ARG A 169 -7.08 1.95 -24.17
CA ARG A 169 -7.98 3.11 -24.29
C ARG A 169 -8.26 3.71 -22.91
N VAL A 170 -7.30 4.47 -22.39
CA VAL A 170 -7.33 5.00 -21.02
C VAL A 170 -8.45 6.02 -20.81
N ARG A 171 -9.38 5.70 -19.91
CA ARG A 171 -10.45 6.60 -19.44
C ARG A 171 -10.04 7.26 -18.13
N LEU A 172 -9.70 8.55 -18.18
CA LEU A 172 -9.28 9.36 -17.03
C LEU A 172 -10.47 9.75 -16.12
N ARG A 173 -11.10 8.75 -15.50
CA ARG A 173 -12.04 8.91 -14.40
C ARG A 173 -11.30 9.04 -13.07
N THR A 174 -11.93 9.59 -12.04
CA THR A 174 -11.29 9.78 -10.71
C THR A 174 -10.54 8.55 -10.18
N PRO A 175 -11.09 7.31 -10.22
CA PRO A 175 -10.36 6.12 -9.78
C PRO A 175 -9.05 5.89 -10.54
N MET A 176 -9.08 6.11 -11.85
CA MET A 176 -7.93 5.96 -12.73
C MET A 176 -6.84 6.99 -12.42
N LEU A 177 -7.23 8.24 -12.12
CA LEU A 177 -6.27 9.29 -11.75
C LEU A 177 -5.51 8.91 -10.47
N PHE A 178 -6.22 8.46 -9.43
CA PHE A 178 -5.57 7.99 -8.20
C PHE A 178 -4.70 6.75 -8.44
N ALA A 179 -5.14 5.80 -9.27
CA ALA A 179 -4.33 4.63 -9.64
C ALA A 179 -3.03 5.02 -10.37
N LEU A 180 -3.08 6.00 -11.29
CA LEU A 180 -1.88 6.55 -11.91
C LEU A 180 -1.00 7.32 -10.91
N GLY A 181 -1.61 8.03 -9.95
CA GLY A 181 -0.91 8.67 -8.85
C GLY A 181 -0.11 7.67 -8.00
N VAL A 182 -0.64 6.46 -7.78
CA VAL A 182 0.11 5.37 -7.14
C VAL A 182 1.35 5.02 -7.95
N LEU A 183 1.23 4.82 -9.26
CA LEU A 183 2.38 4.45 -10.09
C LEU A 183 3.50 5.51 -10.04
N VAL A 184 3.14 6.80 -10.06
CA VAL A 184 4.11 7.90 -9.99
C VAL A 184 4.76 8.00 -8.60
N ASN A 185 3.95 8.13 -7.55
CA ASN A 185 4.47 8.35 -6.20
C ASN A 185 5.22 7.11 -5.69
N PHE A 186 4.68 5.92 -5.92
CA PHE A 186 5.34 4.71 -5.47
C PHE A 186 6.62 4.41 -6.25
N LEU A 187 6.76 4.86 -7.51
CA LEU A 187 8.06 4.79 -8.21
C LEU A 187 9.14 5.61 -7.48
N ILE A 188 8.82 6.84 -7.07
CA ILE A 188 9.74 7.68 -6.28
C ILE A 188 10.07 7.02 -4.94
N GLY A 189 9.06 6.50 -4.24
CA GLY A 189 9.23 5.77 -2.98
C GLY A 189 10.10 4.51 -3.14
N GLY A 190 9.85 3.72 -4.18
CA GLY A 190 10.59 2.49 -4.48
C GLY A 190 12.06 2.76 -4.80
N LEU A 191 12.34 3.78 -5.62
CA LEU A 191 13.72 4.17 -5.96
C LEU A 191 14.50 4.65 -4.73
N THR A 192 13.86 5.44 -3.87
CA THR A 192 14.50 5.93 -2.64
C THR A 192 14.71 4.84 -1.60
N GLY A 193 13.91 3.76 -1.64
CA GLY A 193 14.10 2.58 -0.79
C GLY A 193 15.37 1.80 -1.07
N ILE A 194 15.89 1.85 -2.31
CA ILE A 194 17.16 1.19 -2.66
C ILE A 194 18.32 1.83 -1.89
N PHE A 195 18.34 3.16 -1.77
CA PHE A 195 19.32 3.90 -0.94
C PHE A 195 19.15 3.68 0.57
N LEU A 196 18.03 3.11 1.01
CA LEU A 196 17.83 2.74 2.42
C LEU A 196 18.08 1.25 2.67
N ALA A 197 18.10 0.44 1.61
CA ALA A 197 18.49 -0.95 1.66
C ALA A 197 20.02 -1.10 1.72
N ASP A 198 20.75 -0.19 1.05
CA ASP A 198 22.20 -0.16 1.00
C ASP A 198 22.81 0.39 2.30
N VAL A 199 23.66 -0.40 2.95
CA VAL A 199 24.19 -0.12 4.29
C VAL A 199 24.99 1.19 4.35
N PRO A 200 25.95 1.46 3.43
CA PRO A 200 26.68 2.73 3.40
C PRO A 200 25.79 3.97 3.30
N THR A 201 24.73 3.91 2.51
CA THR A 201 23.81 5.04 2.34
C THR A 201 22.82 5.16 3.51
N ASP A 202 22.31 4.04 4.06
CA ASP A 202 21.48 4.07 5.26
C ASP A 202 22.25 4.65 6.47
N LEU A 203 23.56 4.41 6.63
CA LEU A 203 24.34 5.05 7.70
C LEU A 203 24.20 6.58 7.74
N HIS A 204 23.98 7.22 6.58
CA HIS A 204 23.79 8.66 6.47
C HIS A 204 22.32 9.07 6.61
N PHE A 205 21.39 8.27 6.07
CA PHE A 205 19.97 8.60 6.02
C PHE A 205 19.17 8.07 7.21
N HIS A 206 19.68 7.11 7.97
CA HIS A 206 18.99 6.48 9.08
C HIS A 206 18.53 7.53 10.08
N ASP A 207 17.27 7.44 10.53
CA ASP A 207 16.67 8.40 11.47
C ASP A 207 16.66 9.89 10.98
N THR A 208 16.81 10.13 9.67
CA THR A 208 16.60 11.46 9.08
C THR A 208 15.22 11.61 8.46
N TRP A 209 14.92 12.81 7.98
CA TRP A 209 13.73 13.10 7.19
C TRP A 209 13.71 12.36 5.84
N PHE A 210 14.85 11.82 5.37
CA PHE A 210 14.90 11.03 4.14
C PHE A 210 14.10 9.73 4.30
N VAL A 211 14.27 9.03 5.42
CA VAL A 211 13.48 7.84 5.78
C VAL A 211 12.01 8.19 5.94
N MET A 212 11.69 9.36 6.52
CA MET A 212 10.30 9.83 6.61
C MET A 212 9.70 10.05 5.22
N ALA A 213 10.38 10.77 4.34
CA ALA A 213 9.94 11.02 2.98
C ALA A 213 9.72 9.72 2.20
N HIS A 214 10.71 8.82 2.21
CA HIS A 214 10.63 7.50 1.59
C HIS A 214 9.37 6.74 2.03
N PHE A 215 9.17 6.62 3.34
CA PHE A 215 8.04 5.88 3.89
C PHE A 215 6.69 6.52 3.55
N HIS A 216 6.60 7.85 3.50
CA HIS A 216 5.37 8.52 3.07
C HIS A 216 5.10 8.32 1.57
N PHE A 217 6.13 8.30 0.72
CA PHE A 217 5.96 7.94 -0.69
C PHE A 217 5.49 6.50 -0.90
N THR A 218 5.97 5.54 -0.10
CA THR A 218 5.54 4.15 -0.23
C THR A 218 4.17 3.88 0.41
N ILE A 219 3.88 4.43 1.59
CA ILE A 219 2.60 4.19 2.30
C ILE A 219 1.52 5.19 1.90
N VAL A 220 1.75 6.48 1.99
CA VAL A 220 0.72 7.46 1.59
C VAL A 220 0.60 7.47 0.08
N GLY A 221 1.72 7.66 -0.63
CA GLY A 221 1.79 7.66 -2.09
C GLY A 221 1.35 6.33 -2.72
N GLY A 222 1.53 5.20 -2.04
CA GLY A 222 1.05 3.89 -2.47
C GLY A 222 -0.35 3.55 -1.93
N THR A 223 -0.44 3.23 -0.63
CA THR A 223 -1.65 2.71 0.00
C THR A 223 -2.79 3.74 0.10
N ILE A 224 -2.54 5.00 0.45
CA ILE A 224 -3.63 5.99 0.60
C ILE A 224 -4.16 6.45 -0.77
N PHE A 225 -3.29 6.63 -1.77
CA PHE A 225 -3.75 6.86 -3.14
C PHE A 225 -4.55 5.67 -3.67
N ALA A 226 -4.10 4.43 -3.44
CA ALA A 226 -4.85 3.24 -3.83
C ALA A 226 -6.18 3.12 -3.08
N PHE A 227 -6.22 3.48 -1.79
CA PHE A 227 -7.46 3.56 -1.02
C PHE A 227 -8.45 4.51 -1.68
N PHE A 228 -8.03 5.73 -2.06
CA PHE A 228 -8.92 6.63 -2.78
C PHE A 228 -9.32 6.11 -4.16
N ALA A 229 -8.39 5.48 -4.90
CA ALA A 229 -8.71 4.83 -6.18
C ALA A 229 -9.85 3.81 -6.00
N GLY A 230 -9.68 2.89 -5.05
CA GLY A 230 -10.68 1.88 -4.69
C GLY A 230 -11.98 2.48 -4.16
N PHE A 231 -11.89 3.51 -3.31
CA PHE A 231 -13.06 4.20 -2.77
C PHE A 231 -13.90 4.79 -3.90
N TYR A 232 -13.31 5.59 -4.79
CA TYR A 232 -14.05 6.16 -5.91
C TYR A 232 -14.58 5.09 -6.88
N HIS A 233 -13.88 3.95 -7.01
CA HIS A 233 -14.31 2.83 -7.85
C HIS A 233 -15.51 2.07 -7.26
N TRP A 234 -15.45 1.66 -6.00
CA TRP A 234 -16.47 0.84 -5.36
C TRP A 234 -17.55 1.62 -4.58
N TYR A 235 -17.40 2.94 -4.39
CA TYR A 235 -18.45 3.75 -3.75
C TYR A 235 -19.84 3.59 -4.41
N PRO A 236 -19.98 3.55 -5.75
CA PRO A 236 -21.26 3.29 -6.38
C PRO A 236 -21.83 1.91 -6.02
N LYS A 237 -20.97 0.88 -5.96
CA LYS A 237 -21.36 -0.48 -5.56
C LYS A 237 -21.84 -0.53 -4.11
N ILE A 238 -21.21 0.20 -3.21
CA ILE A 238 -21.55 0.21 -1.78
C ILE A 238 -22.82 1.04 -1.51
N THR A 239 -22.99 2.17 -2.20
CA THR A 239 -24.00 3.17 -1.83
C THR A 239 -25.17 3.29 -2.80
N GLY A 240 -25.05 2.73 -4.00
CA GLY A 240 -25.99 2.92 -5.11
C GLY A 240 -25.93 4.32 -5.75
N ARG A 241 -24.96 5.16 -5.39
CA ARG A 241 -24.86 6.56 -5.83
C ARG A 241 -23.50 6.87 -6.46
N MET A 242 -23.49 7.74 -7.47
CA MET A 242 -22.27 8.22 -8.11
C MET A 242 -21.65 9.40 -7.34
N LEU A 243 -20.33 9.36 -7.13
CA LEU A 243 -19.55 10.52 -6.69
C LEU A 243 -19.46 11.57 -7.80
N HIS A 244 -19.38 12.85 -7.43
CA HIS A 244 -19.24 13.92 -8.42
C HIS A 244 -17.82 13.93 -9.00
N GLU A 245 -17.71 13.71 -10.30
CA GLU A 245 -16.41 13.55 -10.99
C GLU A 245 -15.56 14.82 -10.95
N GLY A 246 -16.16 16.02 -11.06
CA GLY A 246 -15.41 17.28 -10.96
C GLY A 246 -14.80 17.50 -9.57
N LEU A 247 -15.50 17.08 -8.51
CA LEU A 247 -14.99 17.16 -7.14
C LEU A 247 -13.94 16.06 -6.89
N GLY A 248 -14.12 14.89 -7.49
CA GLY A 248 -13.13 13.81 -7.44
C GLY A 248 -11.80 14.19 -8.10
N ARG A 249 -11.85 14.85 -9.26
CA ARG A 249 -10.67 15.39 -9.94
C ARG A 249 -10.01 16.53 -9.16
N ALA A 250 -10.80 17.42 -8.55
CA ALA A 250 -10.28 18.46 -7.68
C ALA A 250 -9.58 17.86 -6.44
N HIS A 251 -10.21 16.86 -5.81
CA HIS A 251 -9.60 16.11 -4.71
C HIS A 251 -8.26 15.49 -5.14
N PHE A 252 -8.23 14.78 -6.28
CA PHE A 252 -6.99 14.22 -6.82
C PHE A 252 -5.92 15.28 -7.04
N ALA A 253 -6.23 16.38 -7.73
CA ALA A 253 -5.25 17.40 -8.06
C ALA A 253 -4.66 18.06 -6.82
N LEU A 254 -5.51 18.44 -5.85
CA LEU A 254 -5.06 19.01 -4.59
C LEU A 254 -4.23 18.03 -3.77
N PHE A 255 -4.68 16.76 -3.67
CA PHE A 255 -3.95 15.75 -2.91
C PHE A 255 -2.62 15.39 -3.56
N MET A 256 -2.57 15.21 -4.88
CA MET A 256 -1.34 14.92 -5.64
C MET A 256 -0.32 16.04 -5.53
N ALA A 257 -0.76 17.29 -5.71
CA ALA A 257 0.11 18.45 -5.58
C ALA A 257 0.57 18.63 -4.13
N GLY A 258 -0.36 18.74 -3.18
CA GLY A 258 -0.06 18.93 -1.76
C GLY A 258 0.87 17.85 -1.20
N PHE A 259 0.62 16.59 -1.54
CA PHE A 259 1.46 15.46 -1.15
C PHE A 259 2.90 15.65 -1.64
N ASN A 260 3.12 15.89 -2.93
CA ASN A 260 4.47 16.06 -3.46
C ASN A 260 5.15 17.34 -2.94
N LEU A 261 4.41 18.44 -2.75
CA LEU A 261 4.94 19.68 -2.18
C LEU A 261 5.37 19.54 -0.71
N VAL A 262 4.77 18.61 0.04
CA VAL A 262 5.16 18.26 1.41
C VAL A 262 6.38 17.34 1.40
N PHE A 263 6.32 16.22 0.69
CA PHE A 263 7.27 15.12 0.92
C PHE A 263 8.52 15.17 0.04
N ILE A 264 8.51 15.82 -1.14
CA ILE A 264 9.74 15.99 -1.93
C ILE A 264 10.79 16.82 -1.17
N PRO A 265 10.45 17.99 -0.58
CA PRO A 265 11.42 18.76 0.19
C PRO A 265 11.97 18.01 1.41
N MET A 266 11.24 17.04 1.96
CA MET A 266 11.73 16.22 3.08
C MET A 266 12.90 15.31 2.68
N PHE A 267 13.00 14.85 1.42
CA PHE A 267 14.21 14.15 0.96
C PHE A 267 15.43 15.06 1.02
N TRP A 268 15.28 16.31 0.56
CA TRP A 268 16.37 17.29 0.60
C TRP A 268 16.78 17.60 2.04
N LEU A 269 15.81 17.86 2.93
CA LEU A 269 16.07 18.09 4.36
C LEU A 269 16.78 16.91 5.02
N GLY A 270 16.34 15.68 4.74
CA GLY A 270 16.96 14.47 5.25
C GLY A 270 18.40 14.31 4.79
N ALA A 271 18.67 14.58 3.51
CA ALA A 271 20.01 14.56 2.96
C ALA A 271 20.94 15.65 3.54
N HIS A 272 20.37 16.74 4.08
CA HIS A 272 21.11 17.79 4.78
C HIS A 272 21.12 17.59 6.31
N GLY A 273 20.91 16.36 6.77
CA GLY A 273 21.12 15.98 8.16
C GLY A 273 19.95 16.28 9.10
N MET A 274 18.79 16.71 8.59
CA MET A 274 17.63 16.96 9.43
C MET A 274 17.11 15.65 10.05
N ARG A 275 17.26 15.51 11.37
CA ARG A 275 16.85 14.32 12.14
C ARG A 275 15.34 14.30 12.38
N ARG A 276 14.76 13.11 12.36
CA ARG A 276 13.35 12.92 12.72
C ARG A 276 13.15 13.02 14.23
N ARG A 277 11.92 13.35 14.66
CA ARG A 277 11.50 13.39 16.08
C ARG A 277 12.26 14.41 16.94
N VAL A 278 12.79 15.46 16.33
CA VAL A 278 13.32 16.64 17.02
C VAL A 278 12.28 17.75 16.94
N ALA A 279 11.95 18.36 18.08
CA ALA A 279 10.90 19.37 18.17
C ALA A 279 11.33 20.74 17.62
N ASP A 280 12.62 20.96 17.44
CA ASP A 280 13.24 22.21 17.01
C ASP A 280 14.18 21.97 15.82
N TYR A 281 14.57 23.04 15.13
CA TYR A 281 15.43 22.97 13.95
C TYR A 281 16.29 24.24 13.78
N PRO A 282 17.48 24.12 13.18
CA PRO A 282 18.32 25.26 12.86
C PRO A 282 17.62 26.30 11.99
N ALA A 283 17.96 27.58 12.17
CA ALA A 283 17.33 28.70 11.45
C ALA A 283 17.45 28.58 9.92
N GLU A 284 18.52 27.98 9.41
CA GLU A 284 18.76 27.69 7.99
C GLU A 284 17.74 26.73 7.37
N MET A 285 17.11 25.86 8.18
CA MET A 285 16.06 24.93 7.73
C MET A 285 14.65 25.53 7.83
N ALA A 286 14.50 26.71 8.46
CA ALA A 286 13.20 27.33 8.71
C ALA A 286 12.37 27.62 7.43
N PRO A 287 12.95 28.08 6.31
CA PRO A 287 12.17 28.32 5.09
C PRO A 287 11.51 27.04 4.54
N ALA A 288 12.26 25.93 4.51
CA ALA A 288 11.75 24.64 4.04
C ALA A 288 10.68 24.09 4.99
N GLN A 289 10.86 24.26 6.30
CA GLN A 289 9.87 23.88 7.32
C GLN A 289 8.56 24.65 7.19
N LEU A 290 8.64 25.97 6.99
CA LEU A 290 7.47 26.80 6.74
C LEU A 290 6.77 26.38 5.46
N TRP A 291 7.52 26.12 4.38
CA TRP A 291 6.98 25.63 3.12
C TRP A 291 6.20 24.32 3.28
N ILE A 292 6.80 23.33 3.94
CA ILE A 292 6.16 22.03 4.20
C ILE A 292 4.89 22.22 5.03
N SER A 293 4.93 23.08 6.04
CA SER A 293 3.76 23.38 6.88
C SER A 293 2.62 23.98 6.07
N LEU A 294 2.91 24.95 5.20
CA LEU A 294 1.90 25.56 4.32
C LEU A 294 1.38 24.56 3.27
N ALA A 295 2.25 23.76 2.67
CA ALA A 295 1.88 22.72 1.72
C ALA A 295 0.97 21.65 2.35
N SER A 296 1.16 21.34 3.65
CA SER A 296 0.30 20.40 4.38
C SER A 296 -1.16 20.89 4.49
N LEU A 297 -1.39 22.21 4.49
CA LEU A 297 -2.74 22.78 4.46
C LEU A 297 -3.46 22.48 3.14
N VAL A 298 -2.73 22.32 2.03
CA VAL A 298 -3.30 21.90 0.74
C VAL A 298 -3.79 20.45 0.80
N VAL A 299 -3.04 19.58 1.48
CA VAL A 299 -3.45 18.19 1.74
C VAL A 299 -4.69 18.17 2.65
N ALA A 300 -4.73 18.99 3.69
CA ALA A 300 -5.91 19.13 4.53
C ALA A 300 -7.15 19.62 3.74
N ALA A 301 -6.96 20.61 2.87
CA ALA A 301 -8.02 21.12 2.00
C ALA A 301 -8.53 20.05 1.02
N SER A 302 -7.65 19.19 0.49
CA SER A 302 -8.07 18.09 -0.38
C SER A 302 -8.99 17.10 0.36
N ALA A 303 -8.69 16.80 1.63
CA ALA A 303 -9.54 15.94 2.46
C ALA A 303 -10.94 16.56 2.67
N LEU A 304 -11.04 17.89 2.83
CA LEU A 304 -12.34 18.57 2.91
C LEU A 304 -13.13 18.46 1.61
N VAL A 305 -12.47 18.59 0.45
CA VAL A 305 -13.11 18.38 -0.87
C VAL A 305 -13.64 16.94 -1.00
N PHE A 306 -12.87 15.95 -0.54
CA PHE A 306 -13.30 14.56 -0.51
C PHE A 306 -14.54 14.36 0.36
N VAL A 307 -14.51 14.82 1.61
CA VAL A 307 -15.64 14.69 2.54
C VAL A 307 -16.88 15.38 1.99
N TYR A 308 -16.73 16.59 1.44
CA TYR A 308 -17.83 17.30 0.80
C TYR A 308 -18.42 16.52 -0.38
N ASN A 309 -17.58 15.90 -1.23
CA ASN A 309 -18.03 15.08 -2.34
C ASN A 309 -18.86 13.88 -1.86
N VAL A 310 -18.38 13.18 -0.83
CA VAL A 310 -19.09 12.04 -0.22
C VAL A 310 -20.46 12.47 0.30
N VAL A 311 -20.52 13.54 1.11
CA VAL A 311 -21.78 14.04 1.69
C VAL A 311 -22.74 14.49 0.59
N ARG A 312 -22.29 15.31 -0.36
CA ARG A 312 -23.09 15.79 -1.49
C ARG A 312 -23.66 14.63 -2.30
N SER A 313 -22.82 13.66 -2.67
CA SER A 313 -23.25 12.54 -3.52
C SER A 313 -24.09 11.52 -2.78
N ARG A 314 -23.94 11.38 -1.46
CA ARG A 314 -24.88 10.56 -0.68
C ARG A 314 -26.29 11.15 -0.70
N LEU A 315 -26.40 12.48 -0.61
CA LEU A 315 -27.68 13.19 -0.56
C LEU A 315 -28.30 13.43 -1.94
N LYS A 316 -27.48 13.77 -2.94
CA LYS A 316 -27.90 14.29 -4.25
C LYS A 316 -27.23 13.60 -5.44
N GLY A 317 -26.51 12.50 -5.23
CA GLY A 317 -25.82 11.77 -6.30
C GLY A 317 -26.81 11.07 -7.24
N GLU A 318 -26.42 10.95 -8.51
CA GLU A 318 -27.16 10.16 -9.49
C GLU A 318 -27.15 8.67 -9.09
N SER A 319 -28.17 7.93 -9.54
CA SER A 319 -28.22 6.48 -9.36
C SER A 319 -27.09 5.80 -10.14
N ALA A 320 -26.37 4.88 -9.50
CA ALA A 320 -25.21 4.22 -10.08
C ALA A 320 -25.54 3.15 -11.13
N GLY A 321 -26.71 2.53 -11.04
CA GLY A 321 -26.97 1.27 -11.73
C GLY A 321 -26.09 0.11 -11.23
N ALA A 322 -26.19 -1.05 -11.88
CA ALA A 322 -25.44 -2.25 -11.49
C ALA A 322 -23.92 -2.13 -11.79
N ASP A 323 -23.59 -1.59 -12.96
CA ASP A 323 -22.22 -1.48 -13.48
C ASP A 323 -21.98 -0.13 -14.19
N PRO A 324 -21.64 0.93 -13.44
CA PRO A 324 -21.33 2.24 -14.02
C PRO A 324 -20.00 2.27 -14.78
N TRP A 325 -19.15 1.25 -14.65
CA TRP A 325 -17.78 1.25 -15.19
C TRP A 325 -17.61 0.33 -16.42
N HIS A 326 -18.60 -0.49 -16.72
CA HIS A 326 -18.53 -1.58 -17.70
C HIS A 326 -17.42 -2.57 -17.34
N ALA A 327 -17.30 -2.92 -16.06
CA ALA A 327 -16.30 -3.84 -15.55
C ALA A 327 -16.68 -5.32 -15.82
N ARG A 328 -15.70 -6.23 -15.78
CA ARG A 328 -15.92 -7.64 -16.14
C ARG A 328 -15.99 -8.58 -14.94
N THR A 329 -15.53 -8.12 -13.78
CA THR A 329 -15.48 -8.87 -12.53
C THR A 329 -16.87 -9.03 -11.90
N LEU A 330 -17.02 -10.07 -11.07
CA LEU A 330 -18.32 -10.57 -10.65
C LEU A 330 -19.12 -9.58 -9.78
N GLU A 331 -18.46 -8.70 -9.03
CA GLU A 331 -19.11 -7.70 -8.19
C GLU A 331 -19.99 -6.74 -9.01
N TRP A 332 -19.65 -6.52 -10.28
CA TRP A 332 -20.40 -5.65 -11.19
C TRP A 332 -21.58 -6.37 -11.88
N ARG A 333 -21.76 -7.68 -11.64
CA ARG A 333 -22.95 -8.43 -12.08
C ARG A 333 -24.10 -8.40 -11.06
N THR A 334 -23.90 -7.73 -9.93
CA THR A 334 -24.92 -7.55 -8.89
C THR A 334 -25.54 -6.15 -8.98
N PRO A 335 -26.74 -5.93 -8.40
CA PRO A 335 -27.26 -4.58 -8.15
C PRO A 335 -26.31 -3.71 -7.32
N SER A 336 -26.62 -2.42 -7.21
CA SER A 336 -25.87 -1.48 -6.37
C SER A 336 -26.83 -0.73 -5.44
N PRO A 337 -26.88 -1.04 -4.13
CA PRO A 337 -26.07 -2.05 -3.42
C PRO A 337 -26.47 -3.51 -3.72
N PRO A 338 -25.57 -4.49 -3.51
CA PRO A 338 -25.91 -5.91 -3.62
C PRO A 338 -26.94 -6.34 -2.56
N PRO A 339 -27.81 -7.32 -2.85
CA PRO A 339 -28.67 -7.94 -1.84
C PRO A 339 -27.87 -8.80 -0.86
N HIS A 340 -28.46 -9.18 0.28
CA HIS A 340 -27.77 -9.97 1.33
C HIS A 340 -27.16 -11.29 0.82
N GLY A 341 -27.78 -11.94 -0.19
CA GLY A 341 -27.26 -13.15 -0.82
C GLY A 341 -26.19 -12.92 -1.90
N ASN A 342 -25.88 -11.65 -2.24
CA ASN A 342 -25.09 -11.19 -3.38
C ASN A 342 -25.63 -11.60 -4.76
N PHE A 343 -25.75 -12.92 -5.00
CA PHE A 343 -26.27 -13.52 -6.22
C PHE A 343 -27.45 -14.44 -5.88
N GLU A 344 -28.51 -14.41 -6.69
CA GLU A 344 -29.65 -15.34 -6.55
C GLU A 344 -29.22 -16.79 -6.81
N GLN A 345 -28.29 -17.00 -7.74
CA GLN A 345 -27.68 -18.28 -8.05
C GLN A 345 -26.16 -18.12 -8.11
N ALA A 346 -25.43 -19.12 -7.61
CA ALA A 346 -23.97 -19.10 -7.64
C ALA A 346 -23.48 -19.00 -9.10
N PRO A 347 -22.62 -18.02 -9.43
CA PRO A 347 -22.13 -17.87 -10.79
C PRO A 347 -21.21 -19.04 -11.18
N GLU A 348 -21.21 -19.41 -12.45
CA GLU A 348 -20.18 -20.26 -13.04
C GLU A 348 -19.19 -19.39 -13.83
N VAL A 349 -17.89 -19.59 -13.57
CA VAL A 349 -16.81 -18.78 -14.14
C VAL A 349 -16.10 -19.56 -15.25
N THR A 350 -16.33 -19.13 -16.48
CA THR A 350 -15.76 -19.72 -17.69
C THR A 350 -14.62 -18.91 -18.30
N GLU A 351 -14.52 -17.63 -17.96
CA GLU A 351 -13.57 -16.66 -18.54
C GLU A 351 -12.54 -16.14 -17.51
N PRO A 352 -11.40 -15.62 -17.97
CA PRO A 352 -10.49 -14.83 -17.12
C PRO A 352 -11.13 -13.55 -16.58
N PRO A 353 -10.66 -13.01 -15.43
CA PRO A 353 -11.30 -11.87 -14.75
C PRO A 353 -11.31 -10.57 -15.58
N TYR A 354 -10.35 -10.38 -16.47
CA TYR A 354 -10.17 -9.15 -17.27
C TYR A 354 -10.31 -9.42 -18.77
N ALA A 355 -11.34 -10.17 -19.18
CA ALA A 355 -11.66 -10.40 -20.60
C ALA A 355 -12.22 -9.14 -21.29
N TYR A 356 -11.42 -8.08 -21.32
CA TYR A 356 -11.57 -6.97 -22.25
C TYR A 356 -10.98 -7.41 -23.59
N GLY A 357 -11.56 -7.03 -24.73
CA GLY A 357 -11.04 -7.40 -26.04
C GLY A 357 -9.55 -7.05 -26.15
N ALA A 358 -8.77 -7.93 -26.79
CA ALA A 358 -7.35 -7.70 -27.05
C ALA A 358 -7.13 -6.53 -27.99
#